data_AF-A0A0C2MDP4-F1
#
_entry.id   AF-A0A0C2MDP4-F1
#
_cell.length_a   1.000
_cell.length_b   1.000
_cell.length_c   1.000
_cell.angle_alpha   90.00
_cell.angle_beta   90.00
_cell.angle_gamma   90.00
#
_symmetry.space_group_name_H-M   'P 1'
#
loop_
_entity.id
_entity.type
_entity.pdbx_description
1 polymer ?
#
loop_
_entity_poly.entity_id
_entity_poly.type
_entity_poly.pdbx_seq_one_letter_code
_entity_poly.pdbx_strand_id
1 'polypeptide(L)'
;MTKLCGGKYFSVIDLKDAYLQMEVDPSSRDYLKIATHVGYYRYTRLPFGVSLAPSIFQKAMGTLFQDLAHVSCFLDDIIITGSDEREHLNNLEIVLCRLEKIGLTTQRSKCRFYQETINYLGHFIDKSGIHPDMSSIRPLLDMPVPVNTSELKSWLGPVNYYSRLYRVYSRSHLICIYYYGKMYRGGGVNPKRKLS
;
A
#
# COMPACT_ATOMS: atom_id res chain seq x y z
N MET A 1 -4.71 -6.15 4.68
CA MET A 1 -4.77 -7.00 3.48
C MET A 1 -5.70 -8.19 3.64
N THR A 2 -5.69 -8.94 4.75
CA THR A 2 -6.57 -10.12 4.94
C THR A 2 -8.07 -9.82 4.78
N LYS A 3 -8.52 -8.62 5.18
CA LYS A 3 -9.91 -8.18 5.01
C LYS A 3 -10.34 -8.07 3.54
N LEU A 4 -9.41 -7.93 2.58
CA LEU A 4 -9.73 -7.71 1.17
C LEU A 4 -9.73 -9.00 0.34
N CYS A 5 -9.37 -10.14 0.94
CA CYS A 5 -9.31 -11.43 0.26
C CYS A 5 -10.72 -11.93 -0.09
N GLY A 6 -10.87 -12.56 -1.25
CA GLY A 6 -12.14 -13.14 -1.70
C GLY A 6 -13.10 -12.15 -2.36
N GLY A 7 -12.70 -10.88 -2.48
CA GLY A 7 -13.46 -9.84 -3.16
C GLY A 7 -13.45 -9.96 -4.68
N LYS A 8 -14.61 -9.80 -5.34
CA LYS A 8 -14.68 -9.76 -6.81
C LYS A 8 -14.60 -8.35 -7.38
N TYR A 9 -15.20 -7.39 -6.68
CA TYR A 9 -15.26 -5.99 -7.07
C TYR A 9 -14.78 -5.11 -5.93
N PHE A 10 -14.10 -4.03 -6.30
CA PHE A 10 -13.45 -3.14 -5.36
C PHE A 10 -13.85 -1.69 -5.64
N SER A 11 -14.02 -0.92 -4.58
CA SER A 11 -14.17 0.53 -4.64
C SER A 11 -13.11 1.14 -3.74
N VAL A 12 -12.49 2.22 -4.22
CA VAL A 12 -11.50 3.01 -3.50
C VAL A 12 -12.04 4.42 -3.36
N ILE A 13 -12.20 4.87 -2.12
CA ILE A 13 -12.59 6.23 -1.79
C ILE A 13 -11.34 6.97 -1.30
N ASP A 14 -11.03 8.09 -1.93
CA ASP A 14 -9.93 8.99 -1.57
C ASP A 14 -10.51 10.17 -0.77
N LEU A 15 -9.96 10.44 0.41
CA LEU A 15 -10.37 11.55 1.26
C LEU A 15 -9.68 12.85 0.87
N LYS A 16 -10.45 13.93 0.72
CA LYS A 16 -9.89 15.25 0.36
C LYS A 16 -9.14 15.86 1.54
N ASP A 17 -7.89 16.26 1.37
CA ASP A 17 -7.12 16.96 2.41
C ASP A 17 -7.17 16.25 3.79
N ALA A 18 -7.10 14.91 3.77
CA ALA A 18 -7.50 14.01 4.86
C ALA A 18 -7.18 14.50 6.28
N TYR A 19 -5.91 14.79 6.59
CA TYR A 19 -5.50 15.21 7.94
C TYR A 19 -6.13 16.55 8.36
N LEU A 20 -6.28 17.49 7.42
CA LEU A 20 -6.88 18.80 7.69
C LEU A 20 -8.37 18.72 8.00
N GLN A 21 -9.01 17.57 7.83
CA GLN A 21 -10.39 17.35 8.24
C GLN A 21 -10.52 17.00 9.73
N MET A 22 -9.43 16.59 10.40
CA MET A 22 -9.44 16.26 11.83
C MET A 22 -9.24 17.50 12.71
N GLU A 23 -10.13 17.70 13.68
CA GLU A 23 -9.96 18.74 14.68
C GLU A 23 -8.83 18.42 15.65
N VAL A 24 -8.02 19.44 15.99
CA VAL A 24 -7.03 19.32 17.06
C VAL A 24 -7.63 19.85 18.34
N ASP A 25 -7.44 19.07 19.41
CA ASP A 25 -7.82 19.44 20.77
C ASP A 25 -7.24 20.82 21.14
N PRO A 26 -8.05 21.75 21.71
CA PRO A 26 -7.60 23.10 22.03
C PRO A 26 -6.28 23.17 22.82
N SER A 27 -6.04 22.24 23.76
CA SER A 27 -4.81 22.21 24.57
C SER A 27 -3.56 21.86 23.76
N SER A 28 -3.74 21.13 22.66
CA SER A 28 -2.65 20.69 21.78
C SER A 28 -2.30 21.69 20.67
N ARG A 29 -3.15 22.69 20.43
CA ARG A 29 -2.95 23.69 19.35
C ARG A 29 -1.72 24.56 19.58
N ASP A 30 -1.28 24.71 20.82
CA ASP A 30 -0.08 25.50 21.15
C ASP A 30 1.21 24.88 20.62
N TYR A 31 1.26 23.55 20.44
CA TYR A 31 2.39 22.84 19.83
C TYR A 31 2.40 22.96 18.30
N LEU A 32 1.30 23.39 17.70
CA LEU A 32 1.14 23.54 16.25
C LEU A 32 1.19 25.01 15.83
N LYS A 33 2.06 25.79 16.49
CA LYS A 33 2.31 27.18 16.14
C LYS A 33 3.22 27.27 14.93
N ILE A 34 2.85 28.11 13.99
CA ILE A 34 3.72 28.51 12.87
C ILE A 34 4.05 29.99 12.97
N ALA A 35 5.30 30.32 12.65
CA ALA A 35 5.73 31.69 12.50
C ALA A 35 5.56 32.13 11.05
N THR A 36 4.99 33.31 10.86
CA THR A 36 4.87 33.99 9.57
C THR A 36 5.47 35.38 9.68
N HIS A 37 5.70 36.05 8.55
CA HIS A 37 6.22 37.41 8.51
C HIS A 37 5.35 38.46 9.23
N VAL A 38 4.05 38.16 9.47
CA VAL A 38 3.11 39.04 10.18
C VAL A 38 2.81 38.59 11.62
N GLY A 39 3.34 37.44 12.06
CA GLY A 39 3.14 36.95 13.42
C GLY A 39 2.93 35.44 13.52
N TYR A 40 2.46 35.00 14.69
CA TYR A 40 2.26 33.59 15.01
C TYR A 40 0.81 33.14 14.82
N TYR A 41 0.63 32.03 14.12
CA TYR A 41 -0.67 31.38 13.93
C TYR A 41 -0.66 29.99 14.54
N ARG A 42 -1.84 29.48 14.89
CA ARG A 42 -2.05 28.13 15.43
C ARG A 42 -2.99 27.35 14.54
N TYR A 43 -2.62 26.11 14.22
CA TYR A 43 -3.54 25.21 13.54
C TYR A 43 -4.68 24.78 14.48
N THR A 44 -5.91 24.75 13.94
CA THR A 44 -7.09 24.18 14.61
C THR A 44 -7.45 22.78 14.09
N ARG A 45 -6.80 22.38 13.00
CA ARG A 45 -6.92 21.09 12.32
C ARG A 45 -5.55 20.43 12.22
N LEU A 46 -5.50 19.11 12.11
CA LEU A 46 -4.24 18.37 12.10
C LEU A 46 -3.44 18.65 10.83
N PRO A 47 -2.31 19.38 10.90
CA PRO A 47 -1.58 19.78 9.71
C PRO A 47 -0.70 18.64 9.18
N PHE A 48 -0.44 18.66 7.87
CA PHE A 48 0.58 17.82 7.26
C PHE A 48 1.97 18.17 7.80
N GLY A 49 2.88 17.19 7.81
CA GLY A 49 4.26 17.34 8.31
C GLY A 49 4.43 17.01 9.79
N VAL A 50 3.34 16.87 10.56
CA VAL A 50 3.41 16.34 11.93
C VAL A 50 3.67 14.83 11.87
N SER A 51 4.74 14.38 12.52
CA SER A 51 5.17 12.98 12.50
C SER A 51 4.10 11.99 13.01
N LEU A 52 3.27 12.42 13.96
CA LEU A 52 2.20 11.62 14.55
C LEU A 52 0.89 11.65 13.74
N ALA A 53 0.74 12.56 12.78
CA ALA A 53 -0.53 12.74 12.08
C ALA A 53 -1.02 11.46 11.38
N PRO A 54 -0.18 10.69 10.66
CA PRO A 54 -0.60 9.44 10.03
C PRO A 54 -1.14 8.41 11.03
N SER A 55 -0.49 8.27 12.19
CA SER A 55 -0.89 7.30 13.21
C SER A 55 -2.20 7.68 13.89
N ILE A 56 -2.40 8.97 14.17
CA ILE A 56 -3.65 9.48 14.74
C ILE A 56 -4.80 9.26 13.76
N PHE A 57 -4.59 9.61 12.49
CA PHE A 57 -5.59 9.44 11.43
C PHE A 57 -5.95 7.96 11.22
N GLN A 58 -4.94 7.10 11.11
CA GLN A 58 -5.13 5.65 10.94
C GLN A 58 -5.92 5.03 12.09
N LYS A 59 -5.68 5.48 13.34
CA LYS A 59 -6.44 5.04 14.51
C LYS A 59 -7.89 5.46 14.42
N ALA A 60 -8.17 6.72 14.06
CA ALA A 60 -9.52 7.24 13.92
C ALA A 60 -10.32 6.49 12.84
N MET A 61 -9.73 6.31 11.65
CA MET A 61 -10.35 5.53 10.56
C MET A 61 -10.53 4.06 10.93
N GLY A 62 -9.55 3.47 11.63
CA GLY A 62 -9.62 2.11 12.14
C GLY A 62 -10.82 1.91 13.05
N THR A 63 -11.05 2.83 14.00
CA THR A 63 -12.22 2.80 14.89
C THR A 63 -13.53 3.03 14.12
N LEU A 64 -13.53 3.92 13.13
CA LEU A 64 -14.73 4.25 12.34
C LEU A 64 -15.27 3.05 11.52
N PHE A 65 -14.37 2.17 11.05
CA PHE A 65 -14.73 1.04 10.18
C PHE A 65 -14.37 -0.33 10.78
N GLN A 66 -14.12 -0.41 12.09
CA GLN A 66 -13.63 -1.64 12.74
C GLN A 66 -14.60 -2.83 12.58
N ASP A 67 -15.90 -2.55 12.65
CA ASP A 67 -17.01 -3.49 12.60
C ASP A 67 -17.39 -3.94 11.18
N LEU A 68 -16.84 -3.29 10.16
CA LEU A 68 -17.06 -3.69 8.78
C LEU A 68 -16.05 -4.77 8.36
N ALA A 69 -16.60 -5.91 7.94
CA ALA A 69 -15.86 -6.88 7.14
C ALA A 69 -15.62 -6.30 5.74
N HIS A 70 -14.57 -6.75 5.06
CA HIS A 70 -14.30 -6.36 3.68
C HIS A 70 -14.09 -4.84 3.43
N VAL A 71 -13.87 -4.08 4.49
CA VAL A 71 -13.45 -2.67 4.43
C VAL A 71 -12.08 -2.53 5.09
N SER A 72 -11.16 -1.87 4.40
CA SER A 72 -9.81 -1.59 4.88
C SER A 72 -9.45 -0.16 4.56
N CYS A 73 -8.95 0.57 5.55
CA CYS A 73 -8.44 1.92 5.35
C CYS A 73 -6.94 1.95 5.59
N PHE A 74 -6.21 2.61 4.69
CA PHE A 74 -4.81 2.95 4.89
C PHE A 74 -4.66 4.44 4.64
N LEU A 75 -4.33 5.17 5.71
CA LEU A 75 -4.25 6.62 5.68
C LEU A 75 -5.53 7.22 5.05
N ASP A 76 -5.41 7.91 3.93
CA ASP A 76 -6.45 8.63 3.19
C ASP A 76 -7.27 7.77 2.23
N ASP A 77 -6.81 6.55 1.93
CA ASP A 77 -7.50 5.62 1.05
C ASP A 77 -8.38 4.63 1.83
N ILE A 78 -9.66 4.55 1.45
CA ILE A 78 -10.61 3.57 1.97
C ILE A 78 -10.94 2.58 0.86
N ILE A 79 -10.56 1.32 1.05
CA ILE A 79 -10.92 0.21 0.16
C ILE A 79 -12.12 -0.52 0.70
N ILE A 80 -13.05 -0.78 -0.19
CA ILE A 80 -14.30 -1.46 0.05
C ILE A 80 -14.40 -2.61 -0.94
N THR A 81 -14.72 -3.79 -0.43
CA THR A 81 -15.07 -4.98 -1.20
C THR A 81 -16.23 -5.71 -0.52
N GLY A 82 -16.68 -6.81 -1.12
CA GLY A 82 -17.55 -7.81 -0.50
C GLY A 82 -17.28 -9.18 -1.11
N SER A 83 -17.76 -10.23 -0.46
CA SER A 83 -17.72 -11.61 -0.99
C SER A 83 -18.57 -11.74 -2.26
N ASP A 84 -19.61 -10.93 -2.39
CA ASP A 84 -20.41 -10.76 -3.59
C ASP A 84 -20.73 -9.27 -3.86
N GLU A 85 -21.44 -9.03 -4.97
CA GLU A 85 -21.86 -7.70 -5.38
C GLU A 85 -22.79 -7.01 -4.37
N ARG A 86 -23.68 -7.76 -3.72
CA ARG A 86 -24.65 -7.19 -2.78
C ARG A 86 -23.97 -6.72 -1.52
N GLU A 87 -23.06 -7.54 -0.97
CA GLU A 87 -22.25 -7.17 0.19
C GLU A 87 -21.37 -5.96 -0.13
N HIS A 88 -20.76 -5.93 -1.32
CA HIS A 88 -19.94 -4.79 -1.75
C HIS A 88 -20.72 -3.48 -1.79
N LEU A 89 -21.90 -3.48 -2.41
CA LEU A 89 -22.75 -2.28 -2.50
C LEU A 89 -23.28 -1.85 -1.12
N ASN A 90 -23.65 -2.80 -0.27
CA ASN A 90 -24.07 -2.53 1.10
C ASN A 90 -22.94 -1.91 1.93
N ASN A 91 -21.73 -2.47 1.85
CA ASN A 91 -20.55 -1.90 2.52
C ASN A 91 -20.25 -0.49 2.01
N LEU A 92 -20.36 -0.27 0.70
CA LEU A 92 -20.16 1.03 0.08
C LEU A 92 -21.15 2.07 0.62
N GLU A 93 -22.43 1.72 0.70
CA GLU A 93 -23.46 2.59 1.26
C GLU A 93 -23.21 2.92 2.74
N ILE A 94 -22.88 1.92 3.56
CA ILE A 94 -22.58 2.13 4.98
C ILE A 94 -21.36 3.06 5.15
N VAL A 95 -20.30 2.85 4.37
CA VAL A 95 -19.10 3.70 4.42
C VAL A 95 -19.44 5.14 4.05
N LEU A 96 -20.15 5.37 2.94
CA LEU A 96 -20.54 6.71 2.51
C LEU A 96 -21.42 7.41 3.55
N CYS A 97 -22.41 6.70 4.12
CA CYS A 97 -23.27 7.22 5.17
C CYS A 97 -22.48 7.60 6.44
N ARG A 98 -21.48 6.79 6.82
CA ARG A 98 -20.62 7.12 7.97
C ARG A 98 -19.77 8.35 7.70
N LEU A 99 -19.16 8.45 6.53
CA LEU A 99 -18.36 9.62 6.14
C LEU A 99 -19.22 10.89 6.16
N GLU A 100 -20.43 10.83 5.62
CA GLU A 100 -21.38 11.94 5.64
C GLU A 100 -21.75 12.36 7.07
N LYS A 101 -22.10 11.40 7.93
CA LYS A 101 -22.48 11.66 9.34
C LYS A 101 -21.41 12.38 10.15
N ILE A 102 -20.13 12.08 9.90
CA ILE A 102 -19.01 12.73 10.60
C ILE A 102 -18.46 13.95 9.85
N GLY A 103 -19.02 14.28 8.68
CA GLY A 103 -18.62 15.42 7.87
C GLY A 103 -17.29 15.25 7.14
N LEU A 104 -16.83 14.02 6.89
CA LEU A 104 -15.65 13.78 6.06
C LEU A 104 -15.98 13.89 4.58
N THR A 105 -15.16 14.67 3.88
CA THR A 105 -15.28 14.95 2.45
C THR A 105 -14.32 14.09 1.64
N THR A 106 -14.77 13.68 0.46
CA THR A 106 -14.02 12.82 -0.47
C THR A 106 -13.55 13.61 -1.69
N GLN A 107 -12.43 13.21 -2.28
CA GLN A 107 -11.94 13.77 -3.53
C GLN A 107 -12.53 12.96 -4.70
N ARG A 108 -13.77 13.30 -5.11
CA ARG A 108 -14.55 12.52 -6.10
C ARG A 108 -13.79 12.16 -7.38
N SER A 109 -12.89 13.03 -7.85
CA SER A 109 -12.08 12.83 -9.05
C SER A 109 -11.04 11.71 -8.93
N LYS A 110 -10.67 11.34 -7.71
CA LYS A 110 -9.73 10.26 -7.40
C LYS A 110 -10.42 8.97 -6.93
N CYS A 111 -11.68 9.07 -6.49
CA CYS A 111 -12.46 7.90 -6.12
C CYS A 111 -12.71 6.98 -7.33
N ARG A 112 -12.53 5.67 -7.13
CA ARG A 112 -12.75 4.61 -8.13
C ARG A 112 -13.82 3.68 -7.59
N PHE A 113 -14.89 3.46 -8.33
CA PHE A 113 -16.01 2.64 -7.87
C PHE A 113 -16.15 1.39 -8.74
N TYR A 114 -16.51 0.27 -8.10
CA TYR A 114 -16.93 -0.96 -8.76
C TYR A 114 -15.94 -1.43 -9.86
N GLN A 115 -14.67 -1.59 -9.47
CA GLN A 115 -13.59 -2.04 -10.34
C GLN A 115 -13.30 -3.52 -10.09
N GLU A 116 -13.02 -4.29 -11.14
CA GLU A 116 -12.58 -5.69 -10.99
C GLU A 116 -11.13 -5.81 -10.49
N THR A 117 -10.33 -4.79 -10.80
CA THR A 117 -8.91 -4.70 -10.44
C THR A 117 -8.62 -3.30 -9.91
N ILE A 118 -7.82 -3.19 -8.85
CA ILE A 118 -7.35 -1.90 -8.34
C ILE A 118 -5.84 -1.93 -8.11
N ASN A 119 -5.17 -0.80 -8.37
CA ASN A 119 -3.79 -0.60 -7.90
C ASN A 119 -3.83 0.14 -6.56
N TYR A 120 -3.24 -0.49 -5.54
CA TYR A 120 -3.18 -0.01 -4.18
C TYR A 120 -1.85 -0.37 -3.50
N LEU A 121 -1.17 0.64 -2.94
CA LEU A 121 0.13 0.51 -2.27
C LEU A 121 1.19 -0.22 -3.12
N GLY A 122 1.17 -0.04 -4.45
CA GLY A 122 2.11 -0.69 -5.36
C GLY A 122 1.77 -2.15 -5.69
N HIS A 123 0.55 -2.59 -5.34
CA HIS A 123 0.03 -3.92 -5.64
C HIS A 123 -1.27 -3.83 -6.43
N PHE A 124 -1.45 -4.74 -7.37
CA PHE A 124 -2.74 -4.97 -8.01
C PHE A 124 -3.56 -5.93 -7.17
N ILE A 125 -4.82 -5.60 -6.91
CA ILE A 125 -5.74 -6.47 -6.18
C ILE A 125 -6.88 -6.83 -7.12
N ASP A 126 -7.16 -8.11 -7.23
CA ASP A 126 -8.25 -8.65 -8.03
C ASP A 126 -8.90 -9.88 -7.35
N LYS A 127 -9.86 -10.52 -8.04
CA LYS A 127 -10.56 -11.72 -7.56
C LYS A 127 -9.66 -12.90 -7.17
N SER A 128 -8.48 -13.01 -7.77
CA SER A 128 -7.51 -14.07 -7.52
C SER A 128 -6.51 -13.71 -6.42
N GLY A 129 -6.48 -12.45 -5.99
CA GLY A 129 -5.75 -11.98 -4.83
C GLY A 129 -4.90 -10.76 -5.11
N ILE A 130 -3.77 -10.68 -4.41
CA ILE A 130 -2.83 -9.56 -4.49
C ILE A 130 -1.69 -9.95 -5.42
N HIS A 131 -1.54 -9.18 -6.49
CA HIS A 131 -0.49 -9.29 -7.48
C HIS A 131 0.49 -8.15 -7.35
N PRO A 132 1.77 -8.37 -7.67
CA PRO A 132 2.72 -7.29 -7.74
C PRO A 132 2.52 -6.44 -8.99
N ASP A 133 2.85 -5.16 -8.88
CA ASP A 133 3.00 -4.33 -10.06
C ASP A 133 4.25 -4.74 -10.84
N MET A 134 4.05 -5.19 -12.08
CA MET A 134 5.13 -5.57 -12.99
C MET A 134 6.10 -4.40 -13.25
N SER A 135 5.65 -3.15 -13.13
CA SER A 135 6.52 -1.98 -13.24
C SER A 135 7.62 -1.96 -12.17
N SER A 136 7.32 -2.48 -10.97
CA SER A 136 8.25 -2.53 -9.85
C SER A 136 9.15 -3.79 -9.89
N ILE A 137 8.70 -4.85 -10.57
CA ILE A 137 9.47 -6.10 -10.72
C ILE A 137 10.44 -6.05 -11.91
N ARG A 138 10.05 -5.39 -13.01
CA ARG A 138 10.89 -5.31 -14.22
C ARG A 138 12.34 -4.88 -13.95
N PRO A 139 12.61 -3.81 -13.17
CA PRO A 139 13.97 -3.44 -12.84
C PRO A 139 14.78 -4.55 -12.17
N LEU A 140 14.12 -5.40 -11.38
CA LEU A 140 14.74 -6.53 -10.68
C LEU A 140 15.02 -7.72 -11.62
N LEU A 141 14.17 -7.92 -12.63
CA LEU A 141 14.39 -8.91 -13.70
C LEU A 141 15.48 -8.48 -14.67
N ASP A 142 15.56 -7.18 -14.95
CA ASP A 142 16.51 -6.58 -15.90
C ASP A 142 17.85 -6.23 -15.23
N MET A 143 17.98 -6.42 -13.92
CA MET A 143 19.23 -6.15 -13.20
C MET A 143 20.35 -7.07 -13.70
N PRO A 144 21.54 -6.52 -14.01
CA PRO A 144 22.68 -7.32 -14.39
C PRO A 144 23.11 -8.23 -13.24
N VAL A 145 23.71 -9.37 -13.58
CA VAL A 145 24.17 -10.33 -12.59
C VAL A 145 25.25 -9.67 -11.72
N PRO A 146 25.09 -9.64 -10.38
CA PRO A 146 26.02 -8.94 -9.51
C PRO A 146 27.41 -9.57 -9.58
N VAL A 147 28.43 -8.74 -9.78
CA VAL A 147 29.83 -9.20 -9.91
C VAL A 147 30.65 -8.99 -8.64
N ASN A 148 30.11 -8.27 -7.65
CA ASN A 148 30.76 -8.04 -6.37
C ASN A 148 29.80 -8.14 -5.17
N THR A 149 30.36 -8.17 -3.97
CA THR A 149 29.59 -8.33 -2.72
C THR A 149 28.71 -7.13 -2.39
N SER A 150 29.04 -5.93 -2.89
CA SER A 150 28.23 -4.73 -2.72
C SER A 150 26.97 -4.79 -3.58
N GLU A 151 27.11 -5.12 -4.85
CA GLU A 151 26.01 -5.33 -5.80
C GLU A 151 25.10 -6.47 -5.36
N LEU A 152 25.68 -7.57 -4.85
CA LEU A 152 24.90 -8.68 -4.32
C LEU A 152 24.04 -8.25 -3.13
N LYS A 153 24.57 -7.43 -2.21
CA LYS A 153 23.80 -6.89 -1.08
C LYS A 153 22.67 -5.97 -1.54
N SER A 154 22.95 -5.08 -2.51
CA SER A 154 21.93 -4.21 -3.10
C SER A 154 20.84 -4.99 -3.83
N TRP A 155 21.19 -6.10 -4.50
CA TRP A 155 20.23 -6.98 -5.17
C TRP A 155 19.37 -7.79 -4.18
N LEU A 156 19.95 -8.29 -3.09
CA LEU A 156 19.26 -9.14 -2.11
C LEU A 156 18.13 -8.42 -1.36
N GLY A 157 18.24 -7.11 -1.12
CA GLY A 157 17.23 -6.34 -0.38
C GLY A 157 15.84 -6.39 -1.05
N PRO A 158 15.72 -5.91 -2.31
CA PRO A 158 14.50 -6.00 -3.09
C PRO A 158 13.97 -7.43 -3.26
N VAL A 159 14.86 -8.39 -3.57
CA VAL A 159 14.47 -9.80 -3.73
C VAL A 159 13.84 -10.35 -2.46
N ASN A 160 14.39 -10.03 -1.29
CA ASN A 160 13.86 -10.50 -0.02
C ASN A 160 12.48 -9.88 0.29
N TYR A 161 12.31 -8.58 0.03
CA TYR A 161 11.03 -7.88 0.18
C TYR A 161 9.93 -8.54 -0.66
N TYR A 162 10.21 -8.74 -1.94
CA TYR A 162 9.29 -9.34 -2.89
C TYR A 162 9.07 -10.85 -2.67
N SER A 163 10.09 -11.60 -2.22
CA SER A 163 9.97 -13.03 -1.95
C SER A 163 8.91 -13.37 -0.88
N ARG A 164 8.71 -12.47 0.10
CA ARG A 164 7.69 -12.62 1.15
C ARG A 164 6.28 -12.48 0.59
N LEU A 165 6.08 -11.61 -0.40
CA LEU A 165 4.81 -11.45 -1.11
C LEU A 165 4.52 -12.67 -2.00
N TYR A 166 5.56 -13.31 -2.56
CA TYR A 166 5.40 -14.40 -3.54
C TYR A 166 5.42 -15.82 -2.96
N ARG A 167 5.80 -16.00 -1.68
CA ARG A 167 5.78 -17.31 -1.01
C ARG A 167 4.37 -17.89 -0.82
N VAL A 168 3.34 -17.07 -1.02
CA VAL A 168 1.93 -17.46 -0.84
C VAL A 168 1.26 -17.89 -2.15
N TYR A 169 1.80 -17.57 -3.34
CA TYR A 169 1.02 -17.63 -4.58
C TYR A 169 1.59 -18.44 -5.76
N SER A 170 2.84 -18.93 -5.75
CA SER A 170 3.32 -19.78 -6.85
C SER A 170 4.41 -20.76 -6.44
N ARG A 171 4.10 -22.05 -6.52
CA ARG A 171 5.08 -23.15 -6.50
C ARG A 171 6.02 -23.15 -7.72
N SER A 172 5.81 -22.28 -8.70
CA SER A 172 6.46 -22.37 -10.02
C SER A 172 7.54 -21.31 -10.27
N HIS A 173 7.42 -20.09 -9.71
CA HIS A 173 8.39 -19.00 -9.96
C HIS A 173 9.61 -18.99 -9.03
N LEU A 174 9.59 -19.78 -7.95
CA LEU A 174 10.75 -19.99 -7.08
C LEU A 174 11.90 -20.73 -7.76
N ILE A 175 11.66 -21.38 -8.90
CA ILE A 175 12.69 -22.10 -9.65
C ILE A 175 13.75 -21.14 -10.20
N CYS A 176 13.38 -19.93 -10.68
CA CYS A 176 14.37 -18.99 -11.21
C CYS A 176 15.31 -18.43 -10.15
N ILE A 177 14.80 -18.14 -8.94
CA ILE A 177 15.63 -17.62 -7.84
C ILE A 177 16.49 -18.73 -7.22
N TYR A 178 15.96 -19.96 -7.12
CA TYR A 178 16.70 -21.10 -6.60
C TYR A 178 17.80 -21.59 -7.56
N TYR A 179 17.59 -21.52 -8.89
CA TYR A 179 18.61 -21.89 -9.88
C TYR A 179 19.76 -20.88 -9.94
N TYR A 180 19.49 -19.58 -9.84
CA TYR A 180 20.55 -18.55 -9.81
C TYR A 180 21.43 -18.66 -8.56
N GLY A 181 20.84 -18.99 -7.40
CA GLY A 181 21.61 -19.25 -6.18
C GLY A 181 22.50 -20.51 -6.24
N LYS A 182 22.17 -21.48 -7.11
CA LYS A 182 22.94 -22.72 -7.29
C LYS A 182 24.12 -22.55 -8.26
N MET A 183 23.99 -21.67 -9.26
CA MET A 183 25.08 -21.26 -10.18
C MET A 183 26.28 -20.64 -9.42
N TYR A 184 26.04 -19.96 -8.30
CA TYR A 184 27.09 -19.28 -7.53
C TYR A 184 27.60 -20.05 -6.29
N ARG A 185 27.03 -21.23 -5.97
CA ARG A 185 27.55 -22.11 -4.91
C ARG A 185 28.39 -23.29 -5.43
N GLY A 186 28.46 -23.50 -6.74
CA GLY A 186 29.38 -24.45 -7.36
C GLY A 186 30.67 -23.73 -7.77
N GLY A 187 31.79 -24.14 -7.19
CA GLY A 187 33.11 -23.53 -7.38
C GLY A 187 33.53 -23.36 -8.84
N GLY A 188 34.42 -22.38 -9.04
CA GLY A 188 34.79 -21.84 -10.34
C GLY A 188 35.21 -22.86 -11.39
N VAL A 189 34.80 -22.60 -12.62
CA VAL A 189 35.45 -23.16 -13.81
C VAL A 189 35.71 -22.01 -14.78
N ASN A 190 36.99 -21.85 -15.07
CA ASN A 190 37.64 -20.84 -15.89
C ASN A 190 37.22 -20.99 -17.38
N PRO A 191 36.76 -19.93 -18.08
CA PRO A 191 36.29 -20.05 -19.46
C PRO A 191 37.45 -19.95 -20.44
N LYS A 192 38.31 -20.99 -20.49
CA LYS A 192 39.24 -21.21 -21.60
C LYS A 192 39.44 -22.70 -21.85
N ARG A 193 38.63 -23.27 -22.75
CA ARG A 193 39.10 -24.22 -23.76
C ARG A 193 38.08 -24.36 -24.89
N LYS A 194 38.49 -23.85 -26.05
CA LYS A 194 37.88 -24.00 -27.37
C LYS A 194 38.05 -25.44 -27.87
N LEU A 195 37.06 -25.88 -28.65
CA LEU A 195 37.17 -26.68 -29.88
C LEU A 195 38.28 -27.74 -29.97
N SER A 196 37.87 -29.00 -29.86
CA SER A 196 38.20 -30.10 -30.78
C SER A 196 37.22 -31.25 -30.55
#